data_AF-A0A401SCI8-F1
#
_entry.id   AF-A0A401SCI8-F1
#
_cell.length_a   1.000
_cell.length_b   1.000
_cell.length_c   1.000
_cell.angle_alpha   90.00
_cell.angle_beta   90.00
_cell.angle_gamma   90.00
#
_symmetry.space_group_name_H-M   'P 1'
#
loop_
_entity.id
_entity.type
_entity.pdbx_description
1 polymer ?
#
loop_
_entity_poly.entity_id
_entity_poly.type
_entity_poly.pdbx_seq_one_letter_code
_entity_poly.pdbx_strand_id
1 'polypeptide(L)'
;MKSIFSVTNLTRPNIVTQKVHPTPKVTTPKPVSGAPKRAAMVGNGDAQVAELAQQINVLKITVEDLEKERDFYFGKLRNIELICQENEQDNDPVIQRIVEILYATDEGFAVPDVADEQPEEQEEY
;
A
#
# COMPACT_ATOMS: atom_id res chain seq x y z
N MET A 1 3.30 15.48 -20.42
CA MET A 1 2.29 14.48 -20.01
C MET A 1 3.03 13.16 -19.83
N LYS A 2 3.32 12.75 -18.60
CA LYS A 2 4.07 11.51 -18.33
C LYS A 2 3.08 10.43 -17.87
N SER A 3 2.99 9.40 -18.70
CA SER A 3 2.17 8.19 -18.54
C SER A 3 2.75 7.31 -17.42
N ILE A 4 1.88 6.87 -16.51
CA ILE A 4 2.21 5.90 -15.46
C ILE A 4 1.11 4.83 -15.36
N PHE A 5 1.16 3.85 -16.26
CA PHE A 5 0.57 2.53 -15.98
C PHE A 5 1.54 1.48 -16.50
N SER A 6 2.28 0.86 -15.57
CA SER A 6 2.99 -0.39 -15.82
C SER A 6 2.96 -1.20 -14.53
N VAL A 7 1.86 -1.93 -14.34
CA VAL A 7 1.76 -3.02 -13.37
C VAL A 7 2.32 -4.26 -14.04
N THR A 8 3.55 -4.64 -13.70
CA THR A 8 4.16 -5.90 -14.13
C THR A 8 3.84 -7.00 -13.11
N ASN A 9 3.27 -8.09 -13.61
CA ASN A 9 2.87 -9.27 -12.85
C ASN A 9 4.06 -9.97 -12.16
N LEU A 10 3.96 -10.25 -10.85
CA LEU A 10 4.89 -11.15 -10.16
C LEU A 10 4.51 -12.61 -10.42
N THR A 11 5.26 -13.27 -11.31
CA THR A 11 5.25 -14.74 -11.45
C THR A 11 6.32 -15.35 -10.55
N ARG A 12 5.92 -16.26 -9.64
CA ARG A 12 6.85 -17.02 -8.78
C ARG A 12 7.54 -18.14 -9.58
N PRO A 13 8.85 -18.41 -9.39
CA PRO A 13 9.51 -19.55 -10.02
C PRO A 13 9.24 -20.86 -9.27
N ASN A 14 8.87 -21.89 -10.04
CA ASN A 14 8.74 -23.29 -9.63
C ASN A 14 10.10 -23.99 -9.83
N ILE A 15 10.70 -24.57 -8.78
CA ILE A 15 11.92 -25.37 -8.89
C ILE A 15 11.58 -26.83 -8.56
N VAL A 16 11.61 -27.63 -9.63
CA VAL A 16 11.47 -29.09 -9.66
C VAL A 16 12.65 -29.76 -8.97
N THR A 17 12.34 -30.72 -8.10
CA THR A 17 13.28 -31.62 -7.43
C THR A 17 13.81 -32.65 -8.44
N GLN A 18 15.13 -32.75 -8.61
CA GLN A 18 15.75 -33.86 -9.36
C GLN A 18 16.77 -34.60 -8.47
N LYS A 19 16.45 -35.86 -8.19
CA LYS A 19 17.23 -36.83 -7.42
C LYS A 19 17.86 -37.82 -8.41
N VAL A 20 19.19 -37.92 -8.44
CA VAL A 20 19.90 -39.06 -9.06
C VAL A 20 21.21 -39.37 -8.30
N HIS A 21 21.34 -40.63 -7.91
CA HIS A 21 22.52 -41.36 -7.40
C HIS A 21 22.58 -42.68 -8.23
N PRO A 22 23.63 -43.55 -8.16
CA PRO A 22 25.01 -43.42 -7.67
C PRO A 22 26.07 -44.06 -8.63
N THR A 23 27.37 -43.91 -8.36
CA THR A 23 28.37 -44.98 -8.59
C THR A 23 29.51 -44.92 -7.56
N PRO A 24 30.09 -46.06 -7.12
CA PRO A 24 31.00 -46.15 -5.98
C PRO A 24 32.48 -46.20 -6.40
N LYS A 25 33.39 -45.60 -5.61
CA LYS A 25 34.78 -46.06 -5.49
C LYS A 25 35.25 -45.95 -4.05
N VAL A 26 35.72 -47.08 -3.53
CA VAL A 26 36.23 -47.33 -2.18
C VAL A 26 37.74 -47.11 -2.18
N THR A 27 38.24 -46.26 -1.28
CA THR A 27 39.59 -46.39 -0.71
C THR A 27 39.65 -45.80 0.70
N THR A 28 40.30 -46.57 1.58
CA THR A 28 40.44 -46.57 3.07
C THR A 28 40.78 -45.26 3.82
N PRO A 29 40.52 -45.20 5.15
CA PRO A 29 40.59 -43.98 5.98
C PRO A 29 41.94 -43.75 6.69
N LYS A 30 42.27 -42.48 6.99
CA LYS A 30 43.19 -42.09 8.07
C LYS A 30 42.59 -40.90 8.85
N PRO A 31 42.62 -40.90 10.20
CA PRO A 31 42.00 -39.86 11.01
C PRO A 31 43.01 -38.72 11.26
N VAL A 32 42.63 -37.49 10.91
CA VAL A 32 43.21 -36.29 11.52
C VAL A 32 42.07 -35.43 12.03
N SER A 33 42.09 -35.22 13.33
CA SER A 33 41.20 -34.36 14.10
C SER A 33 41.28 -32.93 13.58
N GLY A 34 40.29 -32.51 12.80
CA GLY A 34 40.04 -31.13 12.46
C GLY A 34 38.56 -30.86 12.71
N ALA A 35 38.26 -30.13 13.78
CA ALA A 35 36.91 -29.71 14.13
C ALA A 35 36.20 -29.10 12.91
N PRO A 36 34.92 -29.42 12.64
CA PRO A 36 34.17 -28.71 11.62
C PRO A 36 33.98 -27.29 12.15
N LYS A 37 34.74 -26.34 11.61
CA LYS A 37 34.39 -24.92 11.69
C LYS A 37 32.99 -24.82 11.09
N ARG A 38 31.99 -24.68 11.96
CA ARG A 38 30.64 -24.26 11.55
C ARG A 38 30.86 -23.01 10.73
N ALA A 39 30.63 -23.10 9.42
CA ALA A 39 30.44 -21.93 8.59
C ALA A 39 29.23 -21.22 9.20
N ALA A 40 29.51 -20.20 10.00
CA ALA A 40 28.49 -19.36 10.61
C ALA A 40 27.76 -18.70 9.45
N MET A 41 26.55 -19.20 9.19
CA MET A 41 25.51 -18.54 8.39
C MET A 41 25.09 -17.26 9.11
N VAL A 42 25.99 -16.29 9.21
CA VAL A 42 25.80 -15.03 9.93
C VAL A 42 26.25 -13.93 8.98
N GLY A 43 25.28 -13.32 8.32
CA GLY A 43 25.54 -12.24 7.35
C GLY A 43 24.34 -11.89 6.47
N ASN A 44 23.36 -12.80 6.33
CA ASN A 44 22.20 -12.56 5.45
C ASN A 44 20.99 -11.91 6.16
N GLY A 45 20.86 -12.09 7.49
CA GLY A 45 19.75 -11.54 8.27
C GLY A 45 19.85 -10.02 8.43
N ASP A 46 21.03 -9.51 8.78
CA ASP A 46 21.25 -8.08 9.02
C ASP A 46 21.07 -7.26 7.73
N ALA A 47 21.50 -7.79 6.59
CA ALA A 47 21.28 -7.19 5.28
C ALA A 47 19.79 -7.12 4.91
N GLN A 48 19.03 -8.18 5.20
CA GLN A 48 17.59 -8.22 4.95
C GLN A 48 16.81 -7.29 5.89
N VAL A 49 17.24 -7.17 7.16
CA VAL A 49 16.68 -6.20 8.11
C VAL A 49 16.92 -4.76 7.65
N ALA A 50 18.13 -4.46 7.16
CA ALA A 50 18.45 -3.13 6.63
C ALA A 50 17.63 -2.80 5.37
N GLU A 51 17.46 -3.75 4.46
CA GLU A 51 16.64 -3.58 3.26
C GLU A 51 15.16 -3.33 3.61
N LEU A 52 14.60 -4.12 4.52
CA LEU A 52 13.22 -3.94 4.99
C LEU A 52 13.03 -2.58 5.69
N ALA A 53 14.01 -2.15 6.49
CA ALA A 53 13.97 -0.83 7.13
C ALA A 53 13.99 0.31 6.10
N GLN A 54 14.76 0.16 5.02
CA GLN A 54 14.76 1.12 3.91
C GLN A 54 13.40 1.16 3.20
N GLN A 55 12.80 -0.01 2.91
CA GLN A 55 11.47 -0.09 2.30
C GLN A 55 10.40 0.59 3.17
N ILE A 56 10.44 0.37 4.49
CA ILE A 56 9.54 1.03 5.43
C ILE A 56 9.71 2.55 5.39
N ASN A 57 10.95 3.05 5.32
CA ASN A 57 11.20 4.49 5.24
C ASN A 57 10.63 5.10 3.93
N VAL A 58 10.88 4.44 2.80
CA VAL A 58 10.34 4.87 1.49
C VAL A 58 8.81 4.89 1.51
N LEU A 59 8.18 3.86 2.08
CA LEU A 59 6.72 3.80 2.20
C LEU A 59 6.18 4.91 3.08
N LYS A 60 6.83 5.22 4.22
CA LYS A 60 6.42 6.33 5.10
C LYS A 60 6.44 7.67 4.38
N ILE A 61 7.51 7.96 3.65
CA ILE A 61 7.62 9.20 2.85
C ILE A 61 6.52 9.23 1.78
N THR A 62 6.30 8.09 1.10
CA THR A 62 5.27 7.99 0.06
C THR A 62 3.88 8.24 0.62
N VAL A 63 3.55 7.69 1.80
CA VAL A 63 2.26 7.95 2.46
C VAL A 63 2.13 9.42 2.84
N GLU A 64 3.16 10.03 3.42
CA GLU A 64 3.14 11.45 3.78
C GLU A 64 2.89 12.34 2.56
N ASP A 65 3.52 12.04 1.43
CA ASP A 65 3.33 12.79 0.19
C ASP A 65 1.92 12.57 -0.39
N LEU A 66 1.41 11.33 -0.36
CA LEU A 66 0.03 11.03 -0.78
C LEU A 66 -1.01 11.70 0.11
N GLU A 67 -0.77 11.81 1.41
CA GLU A 67 -1.65 12.53 2.34
C GLU A 67 -1.69 14.02 2.00
N LYS A 68 -0.53 14.63 1.70
CA LYS A 68 -0.47 16.03 1.22
C LYS A 68 -1.22 16.22 -0.10
N GLU A 69 -1.06 15.29 -1.04
CA GLU A 69 -1.78 15.36 -2.33
C GLU A 69 -3.29 15.19 -2.14
N ARG A 70 -3.72 14.21 -1.32
CA ARG A 70 -5.13 14.01 -0.96
C ARG A 70 -5.73 15.27 -0.35
N ASP A 71 -5.06 15.86 0.63
CA ASP A 71 -5.55 17.05 1.33
C ASP A 71 -5.57 18.28 0.40
N PHE A 72 -4.59 18.40 -0.50
CA PHE A 72 -4.54 19.45 -1.52
C PHE A 72 -5.73 19.36 -2.49
N TYR A 73 -6.07 18.16 -2.98
CA TYR A 73 -7.21 17.97 -3.86
C TYR A 73 -8.53 18.13 -3.12
N PHE A 74 -8.66 17.58 -1.90
CA PHE A 74 -9.86 17.73 -1.08
C PHE A 74 -10.14 19.20 -0.74
N GLY A 75 -9.12 19.97 -0.35
CA GLY A 75 -9.26 21.41 -0.09
C GLY A 75 -9.76 22.19 -1.30
N LYS A 76 -9.34 21.83 -2.53
CA LYS A 76 -9.88 22.43 -3.76
C LYS A 76 -11.35 22.09 -3.97
N LEU A 77 -11.73 20.82 -3.81
CA LEU A 77 -13.12 20.38 -3.96
C LEU A 77 -14.01 21.08 -2.94
N ARG A 78 -13.57 21.19 -1.68
CA ARG A 78 -14.30 21.93 -0.64
C ARG A 78 -14.48 23.41 -0.96
N ASN A 79 -13.44 24.07 -1.48
CA ASN A 79 -13.57 25.48 -1.89
C ASN A 79 -14.55 25.64 -3.07
N ILE A 80 -14.56 24.71 -4.03
CA ILE A 80 -15.51 24.72 -5.15
C ILE A 80 -16.94 24.50 -4.64
N GLU A 81 -17.15 23.57 -3.71
CA GLU A 81 -18.44 23.30 -3.10
C GLU A 81 -19.01 24.55 -2.41
N LEU A 82 -18.19 25.26 -1.63
CA LEU A 82 -18.60 26.51 -0.98
C LEU A 82 -19.04 27.57 -2.01
N ILE A 83 -18.29 27.72 -3.11
CA ILE A 83 -18.67 28.63 -4.20
C ILE A 83 -20.02 28.21 -4.82
N CYS A 84 -20.27 26.91 -4.99
CA CYS A 84 -21.53 26.43 -5.54
C CYS A 84 -22.71 26.73 -4.60
N GLN A 85 -22.54 26.55 -3.28
CA GLN A 85 -23.56 26.85 -2.27
C GLN A 85 -23.91 28.34 -2.22
N GLU A 86 -22.91 29.22 -2.32
CA GLU A 86 -23.11 30.68 -2.37
C GLU A 86 -23.96 31.12 -3.57
N ASN A 87 -23.97 30.34 -4.66
CA ASN A 87 -24.63 30.66 -5.93
C ASN A 87 -25.84 29.73 -6.22
N GLU A 88 -26.30 28.94 -5.25
CA GLU A 88 -27.37 27.93 -5.45
C GLU A 88 -28.72 28.56 -5.88
N GLN A 89 -28.98 29.79 -5.46
CA GLN A 89 -30.25 30.49 -5.72
C GLN A 89 -30.50 30.78 -7.20
N ASP A 90 -29.44 30.86 -8.00
CA ASP A 90 -29.53 31.21 -9.42
C ASP A 90 -29.99 30.04 -10.31
N ASN A 91 -30.11 28.83 -9.75
CA ASN A 91 -30.49 27.60 -10.47
C ASN A 91 -29.68 27.40 -11.78
N ASP A 92 -28.39 27.74 -11.75
CA ASP A 92 -27.52 27.63 -12.91
C ASP A 92 -27.27 26.14 -13.24
N PRO A 93 -27.63 25.67 -14.46
CA PRO A 93 -27.43 24.27 -14.86
C PRO A 93 -25.95 23.84 -14.84
N VAL A 94 -25.00 24.77 -14.96
CA VAL A 94 -23.57 24.48 -14.84
C VAL A 94 -23.20 24.17 -13.39
N ILE A 95 -23.70 24.96 -12.44
CA ILE A 95 -23.48 24.72 -11.01
C ILE A 95 -24.05 23.37 -10.61
N GLN A 96 -25.26 23.04 -11.08
CA GLN A 96 -25.88 21.76 -10.78
C GLN A 96 -25.04 20.57 -11.28
N ARG A 97 -24.47 20.67 -12.48
CA ARG A 97 -23.55 19.65 -13.02
C ARG A 97 -22.23 19.56 -12.24
N ILE A 98 -21.71 20.66 -11.70
CA ILE A 98 -20.52 20.64 -10.85
C ILE A 98 -20.84 19.94 -9.53
N VAL A 99 -22.00 20.23 -8.93
CA VAL A 99 -22.48 19.59 -7.70
C VAL A 99 -22.66 18.08 -7.89
N GLU A 100 -23.21 17.64 -9.02
CA GLU A 100 -23.29 16.21 -9.38
C GLU A 100 -21.90 15.53 -9.40
N ILE A 101 -20.88 16.21 -9.93
CA ILE A 101 -19.50 15.70 -9.94
C ILE A 101 -18.94 15.61 -8.52
N LEU A 102 -19.20 16.62 -7.66
CA LEU A 102 -18.70 16.66 -6.29
C LEU A 102 -19.29 15.56 -5.39
N TYR A 103 -20.55 15.18 -5.63
CA TYR A 103 -21.24 14.13 -4.87
C TYR A 103 -21.24 12.76 -5.58
N ALA A 104 -20.60 12.63 -6.73
CA ALA A 104 -20.45 11.35 -7.39
C ALA A 104 -19.68 10.37 -6.48
N THR A 105 -20.23 9.18 -6.29
CA THR A 105 -19.56 8.09 -5.59
C THR A 105 -18.86 7.18 -6.60
N ASP A 106 -17.64 6.77 -6.29
CA ASP A 106 -16.97 5.71 -7.04
C ASP A 106 -17.34 4.35 -6.42
N GLU A 107 -17.33 3.26 -7.21
CA GLU A 107 -17.56 1.89 -6.71
C GLU A 107 -16.43 1.48 -5.74
N GLY A 108 -16.55 1.89 -4.47
CA GLY A 108 -15.56 1.66 -3.42
C GLY A 108 -15.30 2.84 -2.47
N PHE A 109 -15.89 4.01 -2.72
CA PHE A 109 -15.78 5.22 -1.87
C PHE A 109 -17.13 5.70 -1.34
N ALA A 110 -18.12 4.80 -1.22
CA ALA A 110 -19.38 5.15 -0.57
C ALA A 110 -19.12 5.56 0.88
N VAL A 111 -19.35 6.84 1.18
CA VAL A 111 -19.51 7.31 2.56
C VAL A 111 -20.74 6.58 3.09
N PRO A 112 -20.65 5.80 4.18
CA PRO A 112 -21.85 5.29 4.84
C PRO A 112 -22.73 6.49 5.12
N ASP A 113 -23.95 6.47 4.61
CA ASP A 113 -24.88 7.59 4.66
C ASP A 113 -24.80 8.31 6.02
N VAL A 114 -24.61 9.62 5.97
CA VAL A 114 -24.72 10.58 7.08
C VAL A 114 -26.19 10.67 7.57
N ALA A 115 -26.81 9.52 7.79
CA ALA A 115 -28.19 9.36 8.23
C ALA A 115 -28.31 8.94 9.70
N ASP A 116 -27.21 9.01 10.46
CA ASP A 116 -27.20 8.87 11.93
C ASP A 116 -26.67 10.15 12.60
N GLU A 117 -27.22 11.31 12.21
CA GLU A 117 -27.41 12.40 13.16
C GLU A 117 -28.90 12.53 13.43
N GLN A 118 -29.37 11.85 14.48
CA GLN A 118 -30.45 12.38 15.29
C GLN A 118 -29.87 12.73 16.68
N PRO A 119 -30.00 13.98 17.14
CA PRO A 119 -29.59 14.39 18.47
C PRO A 119 -30.71 14.04 19.46
N GLU A 120 -30.42 13.25 20.49
CA GLU A 120 -31.23 13.24 21.71
C GLU A 120 -30.31 13.26 22.93
N GLU A 121 -29.98 14.48 23.37
CA GLU A 121 -29.83 14.76 24.79
C GLU A 121 -31.15 14.38 25.49
N GLN A 122 -31.15 13.35 26.33
CA GLN A 122 -32.09 13.27 27.46
C GLN A 122 -31.30 12.86 28.70
N GLU A 123 -31.24 13.82 29.62
CA GLU A 123 -30.76 13.73 30.99
C GLU A 123 -31.57 12.71 31.84
N GLU A 124 -31.04 12.40 33.04
CA GLU A 124 -31.71 11.75 34.19
C GLU A 124 -31.98 10.22 34.08
N TYR A 125 -31.61 9.34 35.03
CA TYR A 125 -31.29 9.38 36.46
C TYR A 125 -30.16 8.40 36.82
#